data_AF-A0A8X7CJ07-F1
#
_entry.id   AF-A0A8X7CJ07-F1
#
_cell.length_a   1.000
_cell.length_b   1.000
_cell.length_c   1.000
_cell.angle_alpha   90.00
_cell.angle_beta   90.00
_cell.angle_gamma   90.00
#
_symmetry.space_group_name_H-M   'P 1'
#
loop_
_entity.id
_entity.type
_entity.pdbx_description
1 polymer ?
#
loop_
_entity_poly.entity_id
_entity_poly.type
_entity_poly.pdbx_seq_one_letter_code
_entity_poly.pdbx_strand_id
1 'polypeptide(L)'
;MPFSHGVRRCVGQRFAEQEMRLCIIKIIQNFRVEYDGPEVGTIMRLSFIPDKPLNFKFIPRRKDEYQRLQGSTTENEQNESIPIIKDLKK
;
A
#
# COMPACT_ATOMS: atom_id res chain seq x y z
N MET A 1 -19.73 -2.92 3.43
CA MET A 1 -18.78 -2.19 4.30
C MET A 1 -17.76 -3.17 4.90
N PRO A 2 -16.48 -3.17 4.49
CA PRO A 2 -15.51 -4.25 4.76
C PRO A 2 -15.00 -4.34 6.22
N PHE A 3 -15.02 -3.24 6.98
CA PHE A 3 -14.53 -3.20 8.37
C PHE A 3 -15.62 -2.93 9.41
N SER A 4 -16.89 -3.07 9.02
CA SER A 4 -18.04 -2.67 9.84
C SER A 4 -17.98 -1.19 10.30
N HIS A 5 -18.93 -0.76 11.13
CA HIS A 5 -19.05 0.61 11.66
C HIS A 5 -19.44 0.61 13.15
N GLY A 6 -19.19 1.72 13.84
CA GLY A 6 -19.57 1.91 15.25
C GLY A 6 -18.61 1.25 16.25
N VAL A 7 -19.11 0.99 17.46
CA VAL A 7 -18.31 0.51 18.62
C VAL A 7 -17.75 -0.90 18.44
N ARG A 8 -18.28 -1.69 17.50
CA ARG A 8 -17.80 -3.04 17.14
C ARG A 8 -17.13 -3.07 15.76
N ARG A 9 -16.63 -1.93 15.27
CA ARG A 9 -15.82 -1.90 14.04
C ARG A 9 -14.54 -2.73 14.21
N CYS A 10 -13.95 -3.16 13.10
CA CYS A 10 -12.70 -3.90 13.12
C CYS A 10 -11.60 -3.10 13.83
N VAL A 11 -11.09 -3.64 14.94
CA VAL A 11 -9.99 -3.03 15.71
C VAL A 11 -8.72 -2.86 14.86
N GLY A 12 -8.50 -3.76 13.90
CA GLY A 12 -7.37 -3.75 12.99
C GLY A 12 -7.56 -2.87 11.75
N GLN A 13 -8.66 -2.14 11.60
CA GLN A 13 -8.96 -1.40 10.37
C GLN A 13 -7.84 -0.42 10.00
N ARG A 14 -7.32 0.34 10.96
CA ARG A 14 -6.27 1.34 10.69
C ARG A 14 -4.97 0.69 10.28
N PHE A 15 -4.61 -0.41 10.91
CA PHE A 15 -3.43 -1.18 10.56
C PHE A 15 -3.56 -1.78 9.15
N ALA A 16 -4.68 -2.46 8.87
CA ALA A 16 -4.93 -3.05 7.56
C ALA A 16 -4.92 -2.00 6.44
N GLU A 17 -5.56 -0.85 6.66
CA GLU A 17 -5.54 0.25 5.69
C GLU A 17 -4.14 0.78 5.40
N GLN A 18 -3.30 0.96 6.43
CA GLN A 18 -1.93 1.45 6.26
C GLN A 18 -1.05 0.43 5.54
N GLU A 19 -1.10 -0.83 5.97
CA GLU A 19 -0.34 -1.91 5.33
C GLU A 19 -0.73 -2.09 3.86
N MET A 20 -2.04 -2.10 3.55
CA MET A 20 -2.50 -2.20 2.15
C MET A 20 -2.00 -1.02 1.31
N ARG A 21 -2.09 0.21 1.81
CA ARG A 21 -1.60 1.40 1.09
C ARG A 21 -0.10 1.33 0.83
N LEU A 22 0.69 1.06 1.87
CA LEU A 22 2.15 0.97 1.75
C LEU A 22 2.58 -0.17 0.82
N CYS A 23 1.91 -1.32 0.93
CA CYS A 23 2.16 -2.47 0.05
C CYS A 23 1.90 -2.11 -1.42
N ILE A 24 0.74 -1.52 -1.73
CA ILE A 24 0.38 -1.11 -3.09
C ILE A 24 1.36 -0.06 -3.64
N ILE A 25 1.70 0.96 -2.85
CA ILE A 25 2.67 2.00 -3.25
C ILE A 25 4.01 1.37 -3.61
N LYS A 26 4.55 0.50 -2.74
CA LYS A 26 5.84 -0.17 -2.98
C LYS A 26 5.79 -1.06 -4.21
N ILE A 27 4.71 -1.80 -4.43
CA ILE A 27 4.54 -2.65 -5.60
C ILE A 27 4.55 -1.81 -6.87
N ILE A 28 3.73 -0.75 -6.96
CA ILE A 28 3.60 0.08 -8.17
C ILE A 28 4.88 0.89 -8.46
N GLN A 29 5.59 1.33 -7.43
CA GLN A 29 6.86 2.05 -7.58
C GLN A 29 7.96 1.16 -8.15
N ASN A 30 8.02 -0.10 -7.74
CA ASN A 30 9.14 -0.99 -8.08
C ASN A 30 8.82 -1.99 -9.19
N PHE A 31 7.55 -2.28 -9.47
CA PHE A 31 7.15 -3.34 -10.38
C PHE A 31 5.97 -2.94 -11.26
N ARG A 32 6.01 -3.36 -12.53
CA ARG A 32 4.83 -3.54 -13.36
C ARG A 32 4.28 -4.93 -13.07
N VAL A 33 3.03 -4.99 -12.62
CA VAL A 33 2.33 -6.24 -12.33
C VAL A 33 1.45 -6.61 -13.51
N GLU A 34 1.62 -7.82 -14.03
CA GLU A 34 0.83 -8.38 -15.12
C GLU A 34 0.17 -9.68 -14.68
N TYR A 35 -1.01 -9.94 -15.26
CA TYR A 35 -1.77 -11.16 -15.05
C TYR A 35 -2.28 -11.69 -16.38
N ASP A 36 -1.78 -12.84 -16.80
CA ASP A 36 -2.17 -13.53 -18.04
C ASP A 36 -2.96 -14.81 -17.75
N GLY A 37 -3.66 -14.86 -16.61
CA GLY A 37 -4.41 -16.04 -16.19
C GLY A 37 -5.87 -16.06 -16.68
N PRO A 38 -6.57 -17.19 -16.48
CA PRO A 38 -7.99 -17.31 -16.79
C PRO A 38 -8.84 -16.40 -15.88
N GLU A 39 -10.09 -16.18 -16.26
CA GLU A 39 -11.04 -15.44 -15.41
C GLU A 39 -11.19 -16.12 -14.03
N VAL A 40 -11.11 -15.30 -12.97
CA VAL A 40 -11.04 -15.74 -11.58
C VAL A 40 -12.39 -15.51 -10.92
N GLY A 41 -12.99 -16.60 -10.43
CA GLY A 41 -14.22 -16.56 -9.64
C GLY A 41 -13.93 -16.35 -8.16
N THR A 42 -14.99 -16.19 -7.38
CA THR A 42 -14.91 -16.12 -5.92
C THR A 42 -15.60 -17.32 -5.30
N ILE A 43 -14.94 -17.98 -4.35
CA ILE A 43 -15.58 -18.99 -3.50
C ILE A 43 -15.64 -18.52 -2.06
N MET A 44 -16.73 -18.87 -1.38
CA MET A 44 -16.91 -18.60 0.04
C MET A 44 -16.50 -19.83 0.84
N ARG A 45 -15.42 -19.71 1.63
CA ARG A 45 -15.10 -20.66 2.70
C ARG A 45 -15.47 -20.01 4.03
N LEU A 46 -14.49 -19.75 4.89
CA LEU A 46 -14.64 -18.83 6.03
C LEU A 46 -14.54 -17.36 5.59
N SER A 47 -13.88 -17.11 4.46
CA SER A 47 -13.75 -15.80 3.82
C SER A 47 -13.87 -15.97 2.32
N PHE A 48 -14.10 -14.85 1.62
CA PHE A 48 -14.07 -14.83 0.17
C PHE A 48 -12.63 -14.99 -0.30
N ILE A 49 -12.36 -16.08 -1.03
CA ILE A 49 -11.06 -16.37 -1.62
C ILE A 49 -11.23 -16.65 -3.12
N PRO A 50 -10.18 -16.48 -3.93
CA PRO A 50 -10.26 -16.86 -5.34
C PRO A 50 -10.46 -18.37 -5.51
N ASP A 51 -11.18 -18.76 -6.55
CA ASP A 51 -11.41 -20.16 -6.92
C ASP A 51 -10.17 -20.84 -7.51
N LYS A 52 -9.25 -20.05 -8.06
CA LYS A 52 -8.05 -20.47 -8.79
C LYS A 52 -6.80 -19.74 -8.27
N PRO A 53 -5.60 -20.35 -8.39
CA PRO A 53 -4.36 -19.69 -8.03
C PRO A 53 -4.07 -18.48 -8.93
N LEU A 54 -3.62 -17.39 -8.32
CA LEU A 54 -3.27 -16.15 -9.02
C LEU A 54 -1.76 -16.10 -9.29
N ASN A 55 -1.37 -16.41 -10.52
CA ASN A 55 0.03 -16.34 -10.94
C ASN A 55 0.34 -14.98 -11.58
N PHE A 56 0.83 -14.04 -10.76
CA PHE A 56 1.23 -12.71 -11.22
C PHE A 56 2.68 -12.70 -11.73
N LYS A 57 2.92 -11.91 -12.78
CA LYS A 57 4.28 -11.59 -13.26
C LYS A 57 4.68 -10.21 -12.72
N PHE A 58 5.80 -10.15 -12.00
CA PHE A 58 6.36 -8.90 -11.49
C PHE A 58 7.57 -8.50 -12.33
N ILE A 59 7.43 -7.45 -13.14
CA ILE A 59 8.50 -6.93 -14.00
C ILE A 59 9.09 -5.69 -13.32
N PRO A 60 10.38 -5.67 -12.95
CA PRO A 60 10.99 -4.51 -12.31
C PRO A 60 10.84 -3.24 -13.15
N ARG A 61 10.35 -2.17 -12.52
CA ARG A 61 10.33 -0.83 -13.10
C ARG A 61 11.69 -0.17 -12.89
N ARG A 62 12.24 0.45 -13.94
CA ARG A 62 13.50 1.18 -13.85
C ARG A 62 13.34 2.32 -12.83
N LYS A 63 14.29 2.40 -11.89
CA LYS A 63 14.26 3.34 -10.76
C LYS A 63 14.77 4.69 -11.21
N ASP A 64 13.90 5.42 -11.87
CA ASP A 64 14.19 6.76 -12.34
C ASP A 64 13.64 7.70 -11.25
N GLU A 65 14.53 8.41 -10.56
CA GLU A 65 14.27 9.61 -9.73
C GLU A 65 13.74 9.49 -8.29
N TYR A 66 12.94 8.49 -7.87
CA TYR A 66 12.39 8.49 -6.49
C TYR A 66 13.45 8.25 -5.38
N GLN A 67 14.51 7.47 -5.66
CA GLN A 67 15.62 7.26 -4.71
C GLN A 67 16.42 8.54 -4.41
N ARG A 68 16.43 9.55 -5.31
CA ARG A 68 17.18 10.80 -5.11
C ARG A 68 16.54 11.69 -4.04
N LEU A 69 15.23 11.58 -3.82
CA LEU A 69 14.51 12.30 -2.77
C LEU A 69 14.54 11.56 -1.42
N GLN A 70 14.84 10.26 -1.40
CA GLN A 70 14.87 9.41 -0.20
C GLN A 70 16.28 9.20 0.37
N GLY A 71 17.32 9.71 -0.29
CA GLY A 71 18.71 9.71 0.20
C GLY A 71 19.05 10.79 1.23
N SER A 72 18.06 11.58 1.69
CA SER A 72 18.26 12.65 2.68
C SER A 72 17.79 12.31 4.10
N THR A 73 17.31 11.09 4.36
CA THR A 73 16.88 10.68 5.70
C THR A 73 17.43 9.31 6.08
N THR A 74 18.76 9.21 6.19
CA THR A 74 19.38 8.28 7.13
C THR A 74 20.08 9.13 8.18
N GLU A 75 19.56 9.04 9.41
CA GLU A 75 20.19 9.47 10.66
C GLU A 75 20.36 10.99 10.84
N ASN A 76 19.27 11.63 11.24
CA ASN A 76 19.30 12.63 12.31
C ASN A 76 17.97 12.50 13.06
N GLU A 77 17.99 11.71 14.14
CA GLU A 77 17.02 11.90 15.21
C GLU A 77 17.14 13.33 15.74
N GLN A 78 15.99 13.90 16.10
CA GLN A 78 15.77 15.19 16.76
C GLN A 78 15.45 16.37 15.82
N ASN A 79 14.20 16.83 15.94
CA ASN A 79 13.64 18.10 15.47
C ASN A 79 13.48 18.29 13.95
N GLU A 80 12.24 18.16 13.46
CA GLU A 80 11.42 19.31 13.02
C GLU A 80 10.17 18.81 12.25
N SER A 81 9.01 19.14 12.81
CA SER A 81 7.85 19.72 12.11
C SER A 81 7.45 19.14 10.75
N ILE A 82 6.34 18.39 10.76
CA ILE A 82 5.51 18.02 9.59
C ILE A 82 5.35 19.23 8.64
N PRO A 83 5.61 19.08 7.32
CA PRO A 83 5.75 20.21 6.40
C PRO A 83 4.41 20.75 5.86
N ILE A 84 3.37 20.82 6.69
CA ILE A 84 2.02 21.27 6.25
C ILE A 84 1.62 22.66 6.81
N ILE A 85 2.40 23.26 7.72
CA ILE A 85 2.04 24.57 8.33
C ILE A 85 3.16 25.61 8.21
N LYS A 86 3.76 25.78 7.03
CA LYS A 86 4.62 26.95 6.74
C LYS A 86 4.01 27.96 5.75
N ASP A 87 2.90 27.62 5.08
CA ASP A 87 2.24 28.53 4.12
C ASP A 87 1.07 29.35 4.72
N LEU A 88 0.91 29.38 6.05
CA LEU A 88 -0.22 30.05 6.72
C LEU A 88 0.19 31.03 7.83
N LYS A 89 1.39 31.61 7.72
CA LYS A 89 1.74 32.86 8.42
C LYS A 89 2.39 33.82 7.44
N LYS A 90 1.53 34.55 6.73
CA LYS A 90 1.86 35.87 6.18
C LYS A 90 1.72 36.90 7.28
#